data_AF-A0A0P7X1F4-F1
#
_entry.id   AF-A0A0P7X1F4-F1
#
_cell.length_a   1.000
_cell.length_b   1.000
_cell.length_c   1.000
_cell.angle_alpha   90.00
_cell.angle_beta   90.00
_cell.angle_gamma   90.00
#
_symmetry.space_group_name_H-M   'P 1'
#
loop_
_entity.id
_entity.type
_entity.pdbx_description
1 polymer ?
#
loop_
_entity_poly.entity_id
_entity_poly.type
_entity_poly.pdbx_seq_one_letter_code
_entity_poly.pdbx_strand_id
1 'polypeptide(L)'
;MTGEITSARSEGALAPTMRGQWADLLAFLRHPYLPERLLPPGQSARLVARLFALDLVAIAGFAVLALTAVGLELPENYNATLGLGAQTIVLLVIVAPVLEEIVFRGWLSGRPGTILALFWAGAGLAGLALFGAGAGPAGPIAALIGLVLAAAMLVALRGRPPLPAFERHFAWFFWASAILFAAVHLANYEEGALAILLPLLVPQFVLGTLAGHVRVRCGLVWSMLLHAAHNGFAVGIALVALSLEPAG
;
A
#
# COMPACT_ATOMS: atom_id res chain seq x y z
N MET A 1 10.35 -7.48 43.99
CA MET A 1 9.68 -8.30 42.95
C MET A 1 9.55 -7.45 41.70
N THR A 2 10.60 -7.46 40.88
CA THR A 2 10.67 -6.78 39.58
C THR A 2 9.97 -7.66 38.55
N GLY A 3 8.73 -7.30 38.21
CA GLY A 3 8.01 -7.92 37.11
C GLY A 3 8.60 -7.45 35.79
N GLU A 4 9.50 -8.25 35.23
CA GLU A 4 9.86 -8.21 33.82
C GLU A 4 8.57 -8.36 33.00
N ILE A 5 8.09 -7.26 32.41
CA ILE A 5 7.17 -7.31 31.27
C ILE A 5 8.02 -7.56 30.02
N THR A 6 8.74 -8.67 29.99
CA THR A 6 9.21 -9.26 28.74
C THR A 6 8.13 -10.21 28.27
N SER A 7 6.99 -9.66 27.82
CA SER A 7 6.17 -10.44 26.90
C SER A 7 6.98 -10.52 25.61
N ALA A 8 7.73 -11.60 25.48
CA ALA A 8 8.18 -12.12 24.21
C ALA A 8 6.92 -12.38 23.35
N ARG A 9 6.32 -11.32 22.79
CA ARG A 9 5.29 -11.45 21.77
C ARG A 9 5.99 -12.19 20.65
N SER A 10 5.50 -13.38 20.32
CA SER A 10 6.16 -14.31 19.40
C SER A 10 6.40 -13.66 18.03
N GLU A 11 7.53 -12.96 17.86
CA GLU A 11 7.81 -12.19 16.65
C GLU A 11 7.86 -13.07 15.39
N GLY A 12 8.02 -14.38 15.58
CA GLY A 12 8.20 -15.36 14.50
C GLY A 12 7.12 -16.43 14.34
N ALA A 13 5.96 -16.32 15.00
CA ALA A 13 4.88 -17.30 14.83
C ALA A 13 3.59 -16.65 14.34
N LEU A 14 2.89 -17.35 13.43
CA LEU A 14 1.51 -17.00 13.05
C LEU A 14 0.55 -17.44 14.15
N ALA A 15 -0.58 -16.73 14.27
CA ALA A 15 -1.68 -17.21 15.08
C ALA A 15 -2.11 -18.62 14.61
N PRO A 16 -2.52 -19.51 15.53
CA PRO A 16 -2.95 -20.86 15.16
C PRO A 16 -4.21 -20.85 14.28
N THR A 17 -5.08 -19.86 14.47
CA THR A 17 -6.35 -19.72 13.76
C THR A 17 -6.44 -18.42 12.97
N MET A 18 -7.37 -18.37 12.00
CA MET A 18 -7.65 -17.16 11.22
C MET A 18 -8.17 -16.01 12.10
N ARG A 19 -9.11 -16.30 13.01
CA ARG A 19 -9.62 -15.31 13.97
C ARG A 19 -8.52 -14.79 14.90
N GLY A 20 -7.63 -15.67 15.36
CA GLY A 20 -6.45 -15.27 16.12
C GLY A 20 -5.55 -14.33 15.31
N GLN A 21 -5.38 -14.59 14.02
CA GLN A 21 -4.57 -13.72 13.15
C GLN A 21 -5.15 -12.31 13.01
N TRP A 22 -6.48 -12.20 12.97
CA TRP A 22 -7.17 -10.91 12.93
C TRP A 22 -7.08 -10.19 14.29
N ALA A 23 -7.15 -10.91 15.40
CA ALA A 23 -6.91 -10.35 16.73
C ALA A 23 -5.47 -9.83 16.87
N ASP A 24 -4.48 -10.57 16.36
CA ASP A 24 -3.08 -10.15 16.32
C ASP A 24 -2.87 -8.90 15.46
N LEU A 25 -3.55 -8.81 14.31
CA LEU A 25 -3.57 -7.60 13.49
C LEU A 25 -4.13 -6.42 14.28
N LEU A 26 -5.27 -6.57 14.95
CA LEU A 26 -5.88 -5.50 15.75
C LEU A 26 -4.97 -5.06 16.91
N ALA A 27 -4.31 -6.00 17.58
CA ALA A 27 -3.32 -5.71 18.61
C ALA A 27 -2.12 -4.94 18.05
N PHE A 28 -1.66 -5.28 16.85
CA PHE A 28 -0.64 -4.52 16.13
C PHE A 28 -1.14 -3.12 15.76
N LEU A 29 -2.34 -2.97 15.20
CA LEU A 29 -2.85 -1.65 14.79
C LEU A 29 -3.03 -0.70 15.97
N ARG A 30 -3.37 -1.21 17.17
CA ARG A 30 -3.43 -0.38 18.38
C ARG A 30 -2.05 0.17 18.78
N HIS A 31 -0.99 -0.61 18.57
CA HIS A 31 0.37 -0.23 18.90
C HIS A 31 1.35 -0.72 17.82
N PRO A 32 1.42 -0.05 16.65
CA PRO A 32 2.29 -0.50 15.58
C PRO A 32 3.74 -0.41 16.02
N TYR A 33 4.51 -1.46 15.72
CA TYR A 33 5.93 -1.56 16.03
C TYR A 33 6.69 -2.12 14.83
N LEU A 34 8.00 -1.85 14.76
CA LEU A 34 8.86 -2.39 13.71
C LEU A 34 9.45 -3.73 14.19
N PRO A 35 9.09 -4.88 13.60
CA PRO A 35 9.64 -6.17 14.00
C PRO A 35 11.12 -6.29 13.63
N GLU A 36 11.90 -7.02 14.43
CA GLU A 36 13.34 -7.22 14.18
C GLU A 36 13.62 -8.04 12.91
N ARG A 37 12.72 -8.97 12.57
CA ARG A 37 12.89 -9.90 11.46
C ARG A 37 11.61 -10.16 10.67
N LEU A 38 11.79 -10.48 9.39
CA LEU A 38 10.70 -10.93 8.52
C LEU A 38 10.34 -12.39 8.77
N LEU A 39 9.10 -12.74 8.50
CA LEU A 39 8.60 -14.11 8.49
C LEU A 39 9.18 -14.89 7.29
N PRO A 40 9.43 -16.20 7.46
CA PRO A 40 9.81 -17.07 6.35
C PRO A 40 8.71 -17.13 5.27
N PRO A 41 9.04 -17.36 3.98
CA PRO A 41 8.09 -17.33 2.87
C PRO A 41 6.81 -18.15 3.08
N GLY A 42 6.90 -19.37 3.61
CA GLY A 42 5.72 -20.21 3.86
C GLY A 42 4.81 -19.71 5.00
N GLN A 43 5.36 -18.92 5.94
CA GLN A 43 4.54 -18.21 6.92
C GLN A 43 3.97 -16.93 6.33
N SER A 44 4.75 -16.18 5.56
CA SER A 44 4.31 -14.97 4.85
C SER A 44 3.13 -15.26 3.92
N ALA A 45 3.19 -16.32 3.12
CA ALA A 45 2.09 -16.73 2.24
C ALA A 45 0.79 -16.99 3.02
N ARG A 46 0.88 -17.70 4.16
CA ARG A 46 -0.28 -17.98 5.02
C ARG A 46 -0.83 -16.73 5.70
N LEU A 47 0.04 -15.81 6.15
CA LEU A 47 -0.38 -14.53 6.70
C LEU A 47 -1.12 -13.71 5.65
N VAL A 48 -0.50 -13.53 4.48
CA VAL A 48 -1.08 -12.76 3.36
C VAL A 48 -2.41 -13.35 2.93
N ALA A 49 -2.54 -14.67 2.77
CA ALA A 49 -3.82 -15.30 2.40
C ALA A 49 -4.93 -15.02 3.44
N ARG A 50 -4.61 -15.07 4.75
CA ARG A 50 -5.59 -14.79 5.82
C ARG A 50 -5.99 -13.31 5.87
N LEU A 51 -5.06 -12.41 5.54
CA LEU A 51 -5.33 -10.97 5.48
C LEU A 51 -6.05 -10.58 4.20
N PHE A 52 -5.75 -11.23 3.07
CA PHE A 52 -6.50 -11.06 1.83
C PHE A 52 -7.94 -11.50 2.00
N ALA A 53 -8.21 -12.61 2.68
CA ALA A 53 -9.58 -12.99 2.99
C ALA A 53 -10.32 -11.97 3.89
N LEU A 54 -9.61 -11.31 4.82
CA LEU A 54 -10.19 -10.21 5.61
C LEU A 54 -10.46 -8.98 4.73
N ASP A 55 -9.54 -8.66 3.83
CA ASP A 55 -9.66 -7.58 2.85
C ASP A 55 -10.88 -7.79 1.93
N LEU A 56 -11.09 -9.01 1.44
CA LEU A 56 -12.27 -9.38 0.65
C LEU A 56 -13.58 -9.16 1.41
N VAL A 57 -13.61 -9.50 2.71
CA VAL A 57 -14.79 -9.21 3.55
C VAL A 57 -14.99 -7.69 3.70
N ALA A 58 -13.91 -6.94 3.90
CA ALA A 58 -13.98 -5.49 4.06
C ALA A 58 -14.48 -4.79 2.79
N ILE A 59 -13.92 -5.11 1.62
CA ILE A 59 -14.33 -4.51 0.35
C ILE A 59 -15.75 -4.92 -0.04
N ALA A 60 -16.14 -6.18 0.15
CA ALA A 60 -17.50 -6.63 -0.13
C ALA A 60 -18.53 -5.99 0.81
N GLY A 61 -18.20 -5.89 2.10
CA GLY A 61 -19.05 -5.19 3.08
C GLY A 61 -19.20 -3.71 2.76
N PHE A 62 -18.11 -3.06 2.35
CA PHE A 62 -18.15 -1.67 1.89
C PHE A 62 -18.98 -1.51 0.61
N ALA A 63 -18.83 -2.40 -0.37
CA ALA A 63 -19.62 -2.36 -1.60
C ALA A 63 -21.12 -2.49 -1.34
N VAL A 64 -21.54 -3.41 -0.45
CA VAL A 64 -22.94 -3.53 -0.04
C VAL A 64 -23.44 -2.27 0.67
N LEU A 65 -22.62 -1.69 1.56
CA LEU A 65 -22.97 -0.43 2.23
C LEU A 65 -23.13 0.71 1.22
N ALA A 66 -22.22 0.83 0.26
CA ALA A 66 -22.27 1.86 -0.79
C ALA A 66 -23.52 1.69 -1.67
N LEU A 67 -23.89 0.46 -2.05
CA LEU A 67 -25.09 0.18 -2.85
C LEU A 67 -26.39 0.45 -2.08
N THR A 68 -26.39 0.26 -0.76
CA THR A 68 -27.56 0.46 0.10
C THR A 68 -27.67 1.87 0.68
N ALA A 69 -26.67 2.72 0.45
CA ALA A 69 -26.73 4.15 0.75
C ALA A 69 -27.65 4.84 -0.27
N VAL A 70 -28.96 4.59 -0.13
CA VAL A 70 -30.01 5.09 -1.02
C VAL A 70 -29.94 6.61 -1.12
N GLY A 71 -29.82 7.12 -2.35
CA GLY A 71 -29.91 8.55 -2.66
C GLY A 71 -28.58 9.31 -2.68
N LEU A 72 -27.43 8.63 -2.54
CA LEU A 72 -26.13 9.23 -2.83
C LEU A 72 -25.75 8.97 -4.28
N GLU A 73 -25.72 10.02 -5.09
CA GLU A 73 -25.02 9.98 -6.37
C GLU A 73 -23.53 9.82 -6.10
N LEU A 74 -22.97 8.68 -6.52
CA LEU A 74 -21.54 8.43 -6.37
C LEU A 74 -20.78 9.33 -7.36
N PRO A 75 -19.76 10.09 -6.91
CA PRO A 75 -18.97 10.92 -7.79
C PRO A 75 -18.29 10.09 -8.88
N GLU A 76 -18.11 10.68 -10.06
CA GLU A 76 -17.42 10.03 -11.15
C GLU A 76 -15.96 9.71 -10.77
N ASN A 77 -15.56 8.47 -11.05
CA ASN A 77 -14.21 7.99 -10.80
C ASN A 77 -13.47 7.84 -12.13
N TYR A 78 -12.31 8.47 -12.27
CA TYR A 78 -11.50 8.40 -13.50
C TYR A 78 -11.15 6.98 -13.91
N ASN A 79 -10.93 6.07 -12.95
CA ASN A 79 -10.59 4.70 -13.29
C ASN A 79 -11.78 3.94 -13.90
N ALA A 80 -13.02 4.36 -13.63
CA ALA A 80 -14.22 3.77 -14.22
C ALA A 80 -14.44 4.22 -15.67
N THR A 81 -13.86 5.35 -16.09
CA THR A 81 -13.93 5.83 -17.48
C THR A 81 -12.83 5.23 -18.36
N LEU A 82 -11.80 4.63 -17.75
CA LEU A 82 -10.77 3.90 -18.47
C LEU A 82 -11.35 2.59 -19.02
N GLY A 83 -11.24 2.38 -20.34
CA GLY A 83 -11.57 1.09 -20.93
C GLY A 83 -10.70 -0.03 -20.33
N LEU A 84 -11.33 -1.10 -19.83
CA LEU A 84 -10.67 -2.24 -19.19
C LEU A 84 -10.03 -3.22 -20.20
N GLY A 85 -9.25 -2.68 -21.14
CA GLY A 85 -8.40 -3.48 -22.03
C GLY A 85 -7.21 -4.09 -21.29
N ALA A 86 -6.53 -5.06 -21.91
CA ALA A 86 -5.41 -5.78 -21.30
C ALA A 86 -4.30 -4.86 -20.74
N GLN A 87 -3.97 -3.77 -21.44
CA GLN A 87 -2.95 -2.81 -20.99
C GLN A 87 -3.39 -2.06 -19.73
N THR A 88 -4.64 -1.58 -19.68
CA THR A 88 -5.24 -0.92 -18.51
C THR A 88 -5.28 -1.86 -17.32
N ILE A 89 -5.65 -3.12 -17.53
CA ILE A 89 -5.67 -4.14 -16.47
C ILE A 89 -4.25 -4.33 -15.91
N VAL A 90 -3.23 -4.48 -16.75
CA VAL A 90 -1.84 -4.60 -16.29
C VAL A 90 -1.40 -3.36 -15.52
N LEU A 91 -1.78 -2.16 -15.99
CA LEU A 91 -1.49 -0.91 -15.31
C LEU A 91 -2.12 -0.88 -13.91
N LEU A 92 -3.43 -1.11 -13.81
CA LEU A 92 -4.18 -1.01 -12.55
C LEU A 92 -3.88 -2.14 -11.56
N VAL A 93 -3.61 -3.36 -12.04
CA VAL A 93 -3.45 -4.54 -11.19
C VAL A 93 -1.98 -4.80 -10.82
N ILE A 94 -1.03 -4.40 -11.66
CA ILE A 94 0.39 -4.70 -11.44
C ILE A 94 1.21 -3.44 -11.26
N VAL A 95 1.21 -2.55 -12.27
CA VAL A 95 2.15 -1.42 -12.29
C VAL A 95 1.84 -0.41 -11.19
N ALA A 96 0.58 0.02 -11.07
CA ALA A 96 0.15 0.98 -10.05
C ALA A 96 0.40 0.43 -8.63
N PRO A 97 -0.03 -0.79 -8.26
CA PRO A 97 0.30 -1.38 -6.96
C PRO A 97 1.80 -1.45 -6.67
N VAL A 98 2.63 -1.83 -7.64
CA VAL A 98 4.09 -1.88 -7.44
C VAL A 98 4.65 -0.49 -7.14
N LEU A 99 4.27 0.53 -7.90
CA LEU A 99 4.74 1.90 -7.70
C LEU A 99 4.25 2.46 -6.36
N GLU A 100 2.98 2.28 -6.04
CA GLU A 100 2.38 2.73 -4.79
C GLU A 100 3.04 2.06 -3.58
N GLU A 101 3.27 0.74 -3.62
CA GLU A 101 3.96 0.04 -2.54
C GLU A 101 5.42 0.52 -2.38
N ILE A 102 6.13 0.82 -3.47
CA ILE A 102 7.48 1.41 -3.38
C ILE A 102 7.42 2.77 -2.67
N VAL A 103 6.49 3.64 -3.06
CA VAL A 103 6.36 5.01 -2.53
C VAL A 103 5.89 5.01 -1.08
N PHE A 104 4.84 4.25 -0.75
CA PHE A 104 4.21 4.32 0.57
C PHE A 104 4.83 3.33 1.56
N ARG A 105 5.44 2.22 1.10
CA ARG A 105 5.89 1.12 1.97
C ARG A 105 7.36 0.78 1.82
N GLY A 106 8.03 1.19 0.74
CA GLY A 106 9.46 0.92 0.52
C GLY A 106 10.31 1.34 1.73
N TRP A 107 10.03 2.54 2.24
CA TRP A 107 10.73 3.19 3.34
C TRP A 107 10.29 2.74 4.76
N LEU A 108 9.18 2.01 4.91
CA LEU A 108 8.67 1.56 6.22
C LEU A 108 9.59 0.57 6.95
N SER A 109 10.65 0.07 6.31
CA SER A 109 11.69 -0.66 7.04
C SER A 109 12.53 0.22 7.97
N GLY A 110 12.42 1.55 7.86
CA GLY A 110 13.23 2.51 8.61
C GLY A 110 14.72 2.49 8.22
N ARG A 111 15.13 1.66 7.26
CA ARG A 111 16.53 1.53 6.85
C ARG A 111 16.92 2.73 5.98
N PRO A 112 18.06 3.38 6.27
CA PRO A 112 18.46 4.61 5.58
C PRO A 112 18.62 4.40 4.08
N GLY A 113 19.08 3.22 3.63
CA GLY A 113 19.16 2.90 2.20
C GLY A 113 17.82 3.01 1.47
N THR A 114 16.73 2.48 2.06
CA THR A 114 15.40 2.54 1.44
C THR A 114 14.80 3.95 1.44
N ILE A 115 15.05 4.70 2.51
CA ILE A 115 14.57 6.09 2.64
C ILE A 115 15.28 7.00 1.63
N LEU A 116 16.62 6.92 1.57
CA LEU A 116 17.41 7.74 0.64
C LEU A 116 17.21 7.33 -0.81
N ALA A 117 16.96 6.05 -1.07
CA ALA A 117 16.61 5.60 -2.42
C ALA A 117 15.31 6.24 -2.91
N LEU A 118 14.28 6.26 -2.07
CA LEU A 118 13.02 6.93 -2.42
C LEU A 118 13.21 8.44 -2.60
N PHE A 119 14.00 9.08 -1.73
CA PHE A 119 14.34 10.50 -1.87
C PHE A 119 14.99 10.81 -3.22
N TRP A 120 16.03 10.08 -3.61
CA TRP A 120 16.75 10.33 -4.87
C TRP A 120 15.92 9.98 -6.12
N ALA A 121 15.12 8.91 -6.06
CA ALA A 121 14.19 8.59 -7.13
C ALA A 121 13.15 9.72 -7.30
N GLY A 122 12.57 10.21 -6.18
CA GLY A 122 11.64 11.34 -6.18
C GLY A 122 12.27 12.63 -6.70
N ALA A 123 13.51 12.94 -6.29
CA ALA A 123 14.25 14.11 -6.78
C ALA A 123 14.52 14.02 -8.30
N GLY A 124 14.84 12.84 -8.81
CA GLY A 124 15.00 12.61 -10.25
C GLY A 124 13.71 12.83 -11.04
N LEU A 125 12.58 12.32 -10.52
CA LEU A 125 11.25 12.54 -11.11
C LEU A 125 10.84 14.02 -11.05
N ALA A 126 11.13 14.71 -9.94
CA ALA A 126 10.91 16.15 -9.83
C ALA A 126 11.75 16.92 -10.85
N GLY A 127 13.02 16.55 -11.04
CA GLY A 127 13.88 17.11 -12.08
C GLY A 127 13.28 16.92 -13.48
N LEU A 128 12.79 15.72 -13.80
CA LEU A 128 12.11 15.44 -15.07
C LEU A 128 10.92 16.38 -15.28
N ALA A 129 10.08 16.56 -14.26
CA ALA A 129 8.91 17.44 -14.33
C ALA A 129 9.28 18.93 -14.47
N LEU A 130 10.30 19.39 -13.74
CA LEU A 130 10.70 20.80 -13.71
C LEU A 130 11.37 21.29 -14.99
N PHE A 131 12.16 20.43 -15.65
CA PHE A 131 12.82 20.80 -16.91
C PHE A 131 11.82 20.84 -18.08
N GLY A 132 10.72 20.09 -18.02
CA GLY A 132 9.70 20.05 -19.07
C GLY A 132 10.23 19.53 -20.42
N ALA A 133 9.33 19.35 -21.39
CA ALA A 133 9.68 18.82 -22.71
C ALA A 133 10.60 19.77 -23.53
N GLY A 134 10.62 21.06 -23.20
CA GLY A 134 11.38 22.09 -23.94
C GLY A 134 12.85 22.22 -23.55
N ALA A 135 13.30 21.64 -22.43
CA ALA A 135 14.68 21.75 -21.95
C ALA A 135 15.63 20.66 -22.51
N GLY A 136 15.25 19.99 -23.61
CA GLY A 136 16.04 18.94 -24.22
C GLY A 136 16.27 17.76 -23.27
N PRO A 137 17.50 17.19 -23.19
CA PRO A 137 17.75 15.98 -22.43
C PRO A 137 17.89 16.21 -20.90
N ALA A 138 17.79 17.45 -20.42
CA ALA A 138 18.03 17.78 -19.01
C ALA A 138 17.09 17.02 -18.04
N GLY A 139 15.80 16.96 -18.36
CA GLY A 139 14.81 16.20 -17.58
C GLY A 139 15.12 14.70 -17.51
N PRO A 140 15.27 14.02 -18.67
CA PRO A 140 15.68 12.62 -18.70
C PRO A 140 17.01 12.33 -18.00
N ILE A 141 18.00 13.21 -18.11
CA ILE A 141 19.28 13.09 -17.41
C ILE A 141 19.08 13.19 -15.89
N ALA A 142 18.28 14.14 -15.41
CA ALA A 142 17.98 14.28 -13.99
C ALA A 142 17.28 13.02 -13.43
N ALA A 143 16.31 12.46 -14.17
CA ALA A 143 15.67 11.19 -13.80
C ALA A 143 16.69 10.04 -13.71
N LEU A 144 17.56 9.91 -14.71
CA LEU A 144 18.59 8.87 -14.72
C LEU A 144 19.56 9.01 -13.54
N ILE A 145 20.02 10.23 -13.24
CA ILE A 145 20.88 10.50 -12.08
C ILE A 145 20.17 10.10 -10.79
N GLY A 146 18.90 10.50 -10.62
CA GLY A 146 18.10 10.13 -9.45
C GLY A 146 17.98 8.61 -9.27
N LEU A 147 17.76 7.86 -10.35
CA LEU A 147 17.71 6.40 -10.33
C LEU A 147 19.07 5.75 -9.98
N VAL A 148 20.17 6.25 -10.55
CA VAL A 148 21.52 5.76 -10.25
C VAL A 148 21.86 6.00 -8.78
N LEU A 149 21.58 7.20 -8.26
CA LEU A 149 21.78 7.53 -6.85
C LEU A 149 20.90 6.68 -5.94
N ALA A 150 19.64 6.44 -6.32
CA ALA A 150 18.74 5.58 -5.57
C ALA A 150 19.29 4.14 -5.47
N ALA A 151 19.73 3.56 -6.59
CA ALA A 151 20.34 2.25 -6.62
C ALA A 151 21.63 2.19 -5.79
N ALA A 152 22.48 3.23 -5.87
CA ALA A 152 23.69 3.34 -5.08
C ALA A 152 23.38 3.36 -3.57
N MET A 153 22.34 4.08 -3.12
CA MET A 153 21.93 4.11 -1.71
C MET A 153 21.42 2.76 -1.22
N LEU A 154 20.66 2.03 -2.04
CA LEU A 154 20.20 0.68 -1.70
C LEU A 154 21.38 -0.28 -1.46
N VAL A 155 22.41 -0.21 -2.31
CA VAL A 155 23.59 -1.07 -2.21
C VAL A 155 24.52 -0.65 -1.07
N ALA A 156 24.89 0.63 -1.02
CA ALA A 156 25.87 1.16 -0.06
C ALA A 156 25.39 1.05 1.40
N LEU A 157 24.08 1.12 1.62
CA LEU A 157 23.49 1.13 2.96
C LEU A 157 22.70 -0.15 3.30
N ARG A 158 22.79 -1.21 2.50
CA ARG A 158 22.03 -2.46 2.67
C ARG A 158 22.15 -3.09 4.07
N GLY A 159 23.34 -3.01 4.67
CA GLY A 159 23.64 -3.59 5.98
C GLY A 159 23.29 -2.71 7.18
N ARG A 160 22.87 -1.46 6.96
CA ARG A 160 22.56 -0.53 8.06
C ARG A 160 21.23 -0.91 8.73
N PRO A 161 21.16 -0.88 10.07
CA PRO A 161 19.91 -1.09 10.79
C PRO A 161 18.92 0.05 10.54
N PRO A 162 17.64 -0.12 10.91
CA PRO A 162 16.69 0.99 10.96
C PRO A 162 17.22 2.17 11.78
N LEU A 163 16.83 3.39 11.41
CA LEU A 163 17.20 4.59 12.17
C LEU A 163 16.54 4.53 13.57
N PRO A 164 17.27 4.78 14.68
CA PRO A 164 16.70 4.68 16.03
C PRO A 164 15.47 5.58 16.27
N ALA A 165 15.48 6.78 15.69
CA ALA A 165 14.34 7.69 15.77
C ALA A 165 13.11 7.16 15.01
N PHE A 166 13.34 6.41 13.92
CA PHE A 166 12.29 5.79 13.13
C PHE A 166 11.60 4.67 13.90
N GLU A 167 12.40 3.80 14.53
CA GLU A 167 11.91 2.71 15.35
C GLU A 167 11.11 3.22 16.56
N ARG A 168 11.64 4.22 17.27
CA ARG A 168 10.96 4.84 18.42
C ARG A 168 9.60 5.43 18.08
N HIS A 169 9.45 6.01 16.89
CA HIS A 169 8.22 6.68 16.45
C HIS A 169 7.51 5.91 15.35
N PHE A 170 7.74 4.60 15.24
CA PHE A 170 7.27 3.79 14.11
C PHE A 170 5.75 3.91 13.88
N ALA A 171 4.97 3.99 14.96
CA ALA A 171 3.52 4.18 14.88
C ALA A 171 3.12 5.41 14.05
N TRP A 172 3.83 6.54 14.18
CA TRP A 172 3.57 7.74 13.39
C TRP A 172 3.82 7.51 11.91
N PHE A 173 4.94 6.87 11.56
CA PHE A 173 5.28 6.57 10.17
C PHE A 173 4.34 5.54 9.54
N PHE A 174 3.94 4.53 10.30
CA PHE A 174 2.95 3.54 9.86
C PHE A 174 1.61 4.19 9.53
N TRP A 175 1.06 5.00 10.45
CA TRP A 175 -0.22 5.66 10.24
C TRP A 175 -0.14 6.73 9.16
N ALA A 176 0.95 7.50 9.10
CA ALA A 176 1.17 8.46 8.01
C ALA A 176 1.18 7.75 6.64
N SER A 177 1.87 6.60 6.52
CA SER A 177 1.86 5.80 5.30
C SER A 177 0.45 5.34 4.91
N ALA A 178 -0.32 4.78 5.85
CA ALA A 178 -1.69 4.31 5.57
C ALA A 178 -2.64 5.46 5.20
N ILE A 179 -2.57 6.59 5.91
CA ILE A 179 -3.40 7.77 5.66
C ILE A 179 -3.06 8.41 4.31
N LEU A 180 -1.77 8.65 4.03
CA LEU A 180 -1.34 9.25 2.76
C LEU A 180 -1.68 8.36 1.56
N PHE A 181 -1.56 7.04 1.73
CA PHE A 181 -2.00 6.10 0.72
C PHE A 181 -3.50 6.19 0.45
N ALA A 182 -4.34 6.27 1.48
CA ALA A 182 -5.77 6.46 1.27
C ALA A 182 -6.06 7.84 0.64
N ALA A 183 -5.38 8.89 1.11
CA ALA A 183 -5.59 10.26 0.66
C ALA A 183 -5.24 10.49 -0.82
N VAL A 184 -4.19 9.84 -1.34
CA VAL A 184 -3.82 10.00 -2.77
C VAL A 184 -4.94 9.54 -3.71
N HIS A 185 -5.79 8.61 -3.25
CA HIS A 185 -6.92 8.12 -4.03
C HIS A 185 -8.07 9.12 -4.16
N LEU A 186 -8.03 10.26 -3.44
CA LEU A 186 -8.92 11.39 -3.75
C LEU A 186 -8.69 11.91 -5.17
N ALA A 187 -7.47 11.79 -5.71
CA ALA A 187 -7.15 12.21 -7.07
C ALA A 187 -7.85 11.36 -8.15
N ASN A 188 -8.49 10.24 -7.78
CA ASN A 188 -9.28 9.44 -8.71
C ASN A 188 -10.68 10.02 -8.96
N TYR A 189 -11.08 11.08 -8.25
CA TYR A 189 -12.39 11.72 -8.39
C TYR A 189 -12.22 13.13 -8.93
N GLU A 190 -13.02 13.50 -9.93
CA GLU A 190 -13.01 14.84 -10.54
C GLU A 190 -13.66 15.88 -9.61
N GLU A 191 -14.74 15.47 -8.96
CA GLU A 191 -15.58 16.31 -8.12
C GLU A 191 -16.15 15.52 -6.94
N GLY A 192 -16.84 16.22 -6.04
CA GLY A 192 -17.51 15.61 -4.89
C GLY A 192 -17.20 16.32 -3.57
N ALA A 193 -18.22 16.42 -2.72
CA ALA A 193 -18.04 16.94 -1.37
C ALA A 193 -17.16 15.98 -0.55
N LEU A 194 -16.27 16.52 0.29
CA LEU A 194 -15.43 15.70 1.19
C LEU A 194 -16.25 14.74 2.07
N ALA A 195 -17.48 15.13 2.44
CA ALA A 195 -18.38 14.27 3.20
C ALA A 195 -18.76 12.96 2.47
N ILE A 196 -18.73 12.96 1.14
CA ILE A 196 -19.01 11.79 0.28
C ILE A 196 -17.70 11.07 -0.04
N LEU A 197 -16.64 11.82 -0.37
CA LEU A 197 -15.35 11.24 -0.77
C LEU A 197 -14.61 10.54 0.38
N LEU A 198 -14.67 11.06 1.60
CA LEU A 198 -13.96 10.46 2.75
C LEU A 198 -14.42 9.02 3.04
N PRO A 199 -15.73 8.69 3.06
CA PRO A 199 -16.20 7.31 3.10
C PRO A 199 -15.61 6.42 2.00
N LEU A 200 -15.48 6.92 0.76
CA LEU A 200 -14.92 6.16 -0.37
C LEU A 200 -13.43 5.84 -0.22
N LEU A 201 -12.73 6.51 0.71
CA LEU A 201 -11.34 6.18 1.06
C LEU A 201 -11.22 5.02 2.05
N VAL A 202 -12.32 4.57 2.67
CA VAL A 202 -12.27 3.51 3.69
C VAL A 202 -11.66 2.21 3.15
N PRO A 203 -12.02 1.69 1.95
CA PRO A 203 -11.36 0.52 1.39
C PRO A 203 -9.85 0.72 1.21
N GLN A 204 -9.45 1.91 0.74
CA GLN A 204 -8.05 2.25 0.52
C GLN A 204 -7.28 2.36 1.84
N PHE A 205 -7.89 2.92 2.87
CA PHE A 205 -7.31 2.98 4.21
C PHE A 205 -7.14 1.59 4.81
N VAL A 206 -8.16 0.73 4.71
CA VAL A 206 -8.10 -0.67 5.17
C VAL A 206 -6.96 -1.40 4.45
N LEU A 207 -6.94 -1.38 3.12
CA LEU A 207 -5.86 -1.98 2.34
C LEU A 207 -4.50 -1.43 2.75
N GLY A 208 -4.40 -0.11 2.92
CA GLY A 208 -3.16 0.54 3.32
C GLY A 208 -2.62 0.08 4.68
N THR A 209 -3.51 -0.20 5.64
CA THR A 209 -3.11 -0.77 6.95
C THR A 209 -2.70 -2.25 6.83
N LEU A 210 -3.41 -3.03 6.02
CA LEU A 210 -3.10 -4.45 5.79
C LEU A 210 -1.77 -4.61 5.06
N ALA A 211 -1.57 -3.87 3.97
CA ALA A 211 -0.33 -3.79 3.21
C ALA A 211 0.82 -3.30 4.10
N GLY A 212 0.61 -2.25 4.90
CA GLY A 212 1.60 -1.79 5.88
C GLY A 212 2.02 -2.88 6.88
N HIS A 213 1.06 -3.66 7.39
CA HIS A 213 1.36 -4.78 8.30
C HIS A 213 2.12 -5.91 7.58
N VAL A 214 1.67 -6.29 6.38
CA VAL A 214 2.37 -7.28 5.54
C VAL A 214 3.78 -6.82 5.20
N ARG A 215 3.98 -5.54 4.91
CA ARG A 215 5.30 -4.97 4.60
C ARG A 215 6.30 -5.19 5.72
N VAL A 216 5.91 -4.98 6.98
CA VAL A 216 6.83 -5.10 8.12
C VAL A 216 6.96 -6.52 8.65
N ARG A 217 5.96 -7.38 8.43
CA ARG A 217 6.03 -8.81 8.82
C ARG A 217 6.63 -9.70 7.75
N CYS A 218 6.39 -9.42 6.47
CA CYS A 218 6.71 -10.32 5.35
C CYS A 218 7.70 -9.71 4.36
N GLY A 219 7.75 -8.39 4.25
CA GLY A 219 8.58 -7.66 3.28
C GLY A 219 7.76 -7.04 2.14
N LEU A 220 8.43 -6.24 1.31
CA LEU A 220 7.79 -5.40 0.30
C LEU A 220 7.07 -6.20 -0.80
N VAL A 221 7.68 -7.29 -1.28
CA VAL A 221 7.09 -8.12 -2.35
C VAL A 221 5.74 -8.70 -1.94
N TRP A 222 5.61 -9.18 -0.70
CA TRP A 222 4.34 -9.70 -0.19
C TRP A 222 3.26 -8.62 -0.08
N SER A 223 3.65 -7.38 0.20
CA SER A 223 2.77 -6.22 0.21
C SER A 223 2.25 -5.91 -1.20
N MET A 224 3.14 -5.91 -2.19
CA MET A 224 2.79 -5.78 -3.62
C MET A 224 1.83 -6.87 -4.09
N LEU A 225 2.06 -8.12 -3.67
CA LEU A 225 1.19 -9.23 -4.04
C LEU A 225 -0.21 -9.10 -3.41
N LEU A 226 -0.30 -8.69 -2.13
CA LEU A 226 -1.59 -8.43 -1.49
C LEU A 226 -2.36 -7.32 -2.23
N HIS A 227 -1.68 -6.22 -2.54
CA HIS A 227 -2.27 -5.07 -3.23
C HIS A 227 -2.70 -5.43 -4.66
N ALA A 228 -1.85 -6.11 -5.43
CA ALA A 228 -2.21 -6.60 -6.75
C ALA A 228 -3.43 -7.55 -6.69
N ALA A 229 -3.53 -8.41 -5.67
CA ALA A 229 -4.69 -9.27 -5.48
C ALA A 229 -5.97 -8.48 -5.16
N HIS A 230 -5.87 -7.43 -4.34
CA HIS A 230 -6.98 -6.50 -4.07
C HIS A 230 -7.47 -5.83 -5.36
N ASN A 231 -6.57 -5.22 -6.12
CA ASN A 231 -6.94 -4.54 -7.38
C ASN A 231 -7.47 -5.53 -8.42
N GLY A 232 -6.86 -6.72 -8.51
CA GLY A 232 -7.35 -7.77 -9.39
C GLY A 232 -8.77 -8.22 -9.05
N PHE A 233 -9.11 -8.30 -7.76
CA PHE A 233 -10.47 -8.60 -7.33
C PHE A 233 -11.45 -7.48 -7.70
N ALA A 234 -11.09 -6.21 -7.43
CA ALA A 234 -11.94 -5.06 -7.77
C ALA A 234 -12.18 -4.94 -9.29
N VAL A 235 -11.13 -5.05 -10.11
CA VAL A 235 -11.23 -5.06 -11.58
C VAL A 235 -12.03 -6.26 -12.07
N GLY A 236 -11.86 -7.44 -11.44
CA GLY A 236 -12.65 -8.63 -11.75
C GLY A 236 -14.15 -8.42 -11.53
N ILE A 237 -14.55 -7.79 -10.42
CA ILE A 237 -15.95 -7.41 -10.17
C ILE A 237 -16.46 -6.46 -11.27
N ALA A 238 -15.67 -5.43 -11.61
CA ALA A 238 -16.05 -4.47 -12.65
C ALA A 238 -16.26 -5.14 -14.02
N LEU A 239 -15.39 -6.08 -14.41
CA LEU A 239 -15.52 -6.85 -15.65
C LEU A 239 -16.78 -7.72 -15.66
N VAL A 240 -17.10 -8.38 -14.52
CA VAL A 240 -18.33 -9.16 -14.40
C VAL A 240 -19.55 -8.24 -14.52
N ALA A 241 -19.56 -7.08 -13.85
CA ALA A 241 -20.66 -6.13 -13.93
C ALA A 241 -20.91 -5.67 -15.38
N LEU A 242 -19.86 -5.26 -16.11
CA LEU A 242 -19.95 -4.87 -17.52
C LEU A 242 -20.47 -6.00 -18.42
N SER A 243 -20.15 -7.26 -18.11
CA SER A 243 -20.63 -8.41 -18.88
C SER A 243 -22.12 -8.73 -18.67
N LEU A 244 -22.71 -8.22 -17.59
CA LEU A 244 -24.12 -8.41 -17.24
C LEU A 244 -25.00 -7.25 -17.72
N GLU A 245 -24.42 -6.13 -18.14
CA GLU A 245 -25.16 -5.04 -18.77
C GLU A 245 -25.75 -5.54 -20.10
N PRO A 246 -27.09 -5.41 -20.31
CA PRO A 246 -27.70 -5.81 -21.55
C PRO A 246 -27.03 -5.07 -22.71
N ALA A 247 -26.61 -5.79 -23.74
CA ALA A 247 -26.22 -5.15 -25.00
C ALA A 247 -27.43 -4.38 -25.52
N GLY A 248 -27.37 -3.04 -25.41
CA GLY A 248 -28.32 -2.14 -26.04
C GLY A 248 -28.20 -2.16 -27.55
#